data_AF-A0AAV1LZT9-F1
#
_entry.id   AF-A0AAV1LZT9-F1
#
_cell.length_a   1.000
_cell.length_b   1.000
_cell.length_c   1.000
_cell.angle_alpha   90.00
_cell.angle_beta   90.00
_cell.angle_gamma   90.00
#
_symmetry.space_group_name_H-M   'P 1'
#
loop_
_entity.id
_entity.type
_entity.pdbx_description
1 polymer ?
#
loop_
_entity_poly.entity_id
_entity_poly.type
_entity_poly.pdbx_seq_one_letter_code
_entity_poly.pdbx_strand_id
1 'polypeptide(L)'
;MDKPLFWVKYLKVYPNIAEESLKLFLPFSSTYLCEKALSAVVVIKTKYRNKLDITSDLRCTLSSIQPRIENIVKNMQAHPSH
;
A
#
# COMPACT_ATOMS: atom_id res chain seq x y z
N MET A 1 -19.71 -9.40 12.36
CA MET A 1 -20.11 -8.39 11.36
C MET A 1 -18.87 -7.97 10.62
N ASP A 2 -18.79 -8.28 9.32
CA ASP A 2 -17.71 -7.77 8.47
C ASP A 2 -17.75 -6.24 8.46
N LYS A 3 -16.63 -5.62 8.86
CA LYS A 3 -16.49 -4.15 8.92
C LYS A 3 -16.88 -3.43 7.63
N PRO A 4 -16.53 -3.89 6.41
CA PRO A 4 -16.99 -3.23 5.18
C PRO A 4 -18.50 -3.35 4.98
N LEU A 5 -19.12 -4.50 5.30
CA LEU A 5 -20.58 -4.67 5.19
C LEU A 5 -21.37 -3.75 6.12
N PHE A 6 -20.81 -3.42 7.29
CA PHE A 6 -21.38 -2.40 8.17
C PHE A 6 -21.51 -1.05 7.45
N TRP A 7 -20.43 -0.54 6.85
CA TRP A 7 -20.45 0.77 6.17
C TRP A 7 -21.29 0.77 4.90
N VAL A 8 -21.35 -0.34 4.15
CA VAL A 8 -22.28 -0.50 3.02
C VAL A 8 -23.73 -0.34 3.48
N LYS A 9 -24.11 -0.96 4.61
CA LYS A 9 -25.48 -0.85 5.16
C LYS A 9 -25.85 0.59 5.51
N TYR A 10 -24.90 1.38 6.02
CA TYR A 10 -25.13 2.76 6.46
C TYR A 10 -24.79 3.83 5.42
N LEU A 11 -24.42 3.44 4.20
CA LEU A 11 -24.05 4.37 3.13
C LEU A 11 -25.15 5.41 2.85
N LYS A 12 -26.42 5.03 2.95
CA LYS A 12 -27.56 5.94 2.76
C LYS A 12 -27.79 6.92 3.92
N VAL A 13 -27.35 6.56 5.13
CA VAL A 13 -27.57 7.35 6.35
C VAL A 13 -26.39 8.30 6.60
N TYR A 14 -25.17 7.82 6.32
CA TYR A 14 -23.93 8.57 6.55
C TYR A 14 -23.03 8.51 5.30
N PRO A 15 -23.44 9.11 4.17
CA PRO A 15 -22.77 8.93 2.88
C PRO A 15 -21.28 9.28 2.92
N ASN A 16 -20.93 10.47 3.45
CA ASN A 16 -19.55 10.94 3.47
C ASN A 16 -18.63 10.04 4.32
N ILE A 17 -19.07 9.64 5.51
CA ILE A 17 -18.26 8.84 6.45
C ILE A 17 -18.17 7.38 5.95
N ALA A 18 -19.28 6.84 5.46
CA ALA A 18 -19.30 5.49 4.93
C ALA A 18 -18.44 5.36 3.67
N GLU A 19 -18.48 6.35 2.76
CA GLU A 19 -17.63 6.38 1.58
C GLU A 19 -16.14 6.43 1.97
N GLU A 20 -15.77 7.33 2.88
CA GLU A 20 -14.38 7.44 3.34
C GLU A 20 -13.90 6.16 4.03
N SER A 21 -14.75 5.55 4.86
CA SER A 21 -14.42 4.29 5.49
C SER A 21 -14.29 3.15 4.49
N LEU A 22 -15.12 3.11 3.45
CA LEU A 22 -15.01 2.10 2.39
C LEU A 22 -13.71 2.28 1.59
N LYS A 23 -13.29 3.52 1.31
CA LYS A 23 -11.99 3.80 0.69
C LYS A 23 -10.82 3.25 1.52
N LEU A 24 -10.89 3.30 2.84
CA LEU A 24 -9.86 2.72 3.72
C LEU A 24 -9.82 1.18 3.65
N PHE A 25 -10.93 0.53 3.28
CA PHE A 25 -10.99 -0.93 3.12
C PHE A 25 -10.67 -1.39 1.69
N LEU A 26 -10.78 -0.52 0.69
CA LEU A 26 -10.45 -0.85 -0.68
C LEU A 26 -8.92 -1.00 -0.81
N PRO A 27 -8.43 -2.07 -1.45
CA PRO A 27 -6.99 -2.23 -1.70
C PRO A 27 -6.42 -1.08 -2.55
N PHE A 28 -7.26 -0.51 -3.42
CA PHE A 28 -6.95 0.68 -4.21
C PHE A 28 -8.19 1.56 -4.23
N SER A 29 -8.18 2.64 -3.45
CA SER A 29 -9.32 3.54 -3.29
C SER A 29 -9.53 4.50 -4.46
N SER A 30 -8.60 4.54 -5.42
CA SER A 30 -8.69 5.37 -6.62
C SER A 30 -8.09 4.68 -7.85
N THR A 31 -8.54 5.09 -9.03
CA THR A 31 -7.98 4.63 -10.32
C THR A 31 -6.48 4.94 -10.43
N TYR A 32 -6.06 6.11 -9.95
CA TYR A 32 -4.65 6.49 -9.88
C TYR A 32 -3.81 5.50 -9.06
N LEU A 33 -4.32 5.05 -7.90
CA LEU A 33 -3.60 4.04 -7.09
C LEU A 33 -3.51 2.69 -7.81
N CYS A 34 -4.54 2.27 -8.54
CA CYS A 34 -4.49 1.07 -9.39
C CYS A 34 -3.42 1.19 -10.47
N GLU A 35 -3.42 2.29 -11.23
CA GLU A 35 -2.45 2.54 -12.31
C GLU A 35 -1.03 2.60 -11.78
N LYS A 36 -0.81 3.32 -10.68
CA LYS A 36 0.47 3.42 -10.00
C LYS A 36 0.94 2.04 -9.51
N ALA A 37 0.04 1.23 -8.96
CA ALA A 37 0.36 -0.12 -8.49
C ALA A 37 0.79 -1.03 -9.65
N LEU A 38 0.03 -1.03 -10.73
CA LEU A 38 0.35 -1.81 -11.92
C LEU A 38 1.69 -1.37 -12.54
N SER A 39 1.92 -0.07 -12.65
CA SER A 39 3.19 0.49 -13.13
C SER A 39 4.37 0.04 -12.25
N ALA A 40 4.21 0.10 -10.92
CA ALA A 40 5.21 -0.38 -9.97
C ALA A 40 5.47 -1.89 -10.13
N VAL A 41 4.43 -2.71 -10.28
CA VAL A 41 4.57 -4.16 -10.52
C VAL A 41 5.35 -4.43 -11.81
N VAL A 42 5.06 -3.72 -12.89
CA VAL A 42 5.80 -3.85 -14.16
C VAL A 42 7.28 -3.52 -13.95
N VAL A 43 7.59 -2.42 -13.26
CA VAL A 43 8.97 -2.00 -12.98
C VAL A 43 9.70 -3.03 -12.10
N ILE A 44 9.06 -3.52 -11.03
CA ILE A 44 9.65 -4.52 -10.13
C ILE A 44 9.94 -5.81 -10.90
N LYS A 45 8.98 -6.30 -11.72
CA LYS A 45 9.14 -7.57 -12.45
C LYS A 45 10.14 -7.50 -13.59
N THR A 46 10.31 -6.35 -14.23
CA THR A 46 11.17 -6.20 -15.42
C THR A 46 12.58 -5.71 -15.08
N LYS A 47 12.73 -4.77 -14.15
CA LYS A 47 14.01 -4.12 -13.84
C LYS A 47 14.65 -4.59 -12.54
N TYR A 48 13.86 -4.84 -11.50
CA TYR A 48 14.36 -5.08 -10.15
C TYR A 48 13.93 -6.45 -9.61
N ARG A 49 13.92 -7.49 -10.46
CA ARG A 49 13.42 -8.83 -10.14
C ARG A 49 14.31 -9.55 -9.09
N ASN A 50 14.35 -8.98 -7.89
CA ASN A 50 15.25 -9.32 -6.80
C ASN A 50 14.59 -10.25 -5.78
N LYS A 51 13.24 -10.29 -5.75
CA LYS A 51 12.44 -11.11 -4.82
C LYS A 51 11.20 -11.68 -5.51
N LEU A 52 10.77 -12.86 -5.05
CA LEU A 52 9.54 -13.52 -5.51
C LEU A 52 8.29 -12.84 -4.95
N ASP A 53 8.34 -12.40 -3.69
CA ASP A 53 7.30 -11.60 -3.06
C ASP A 53 7.58 -10.11 -3.25
N ILE A 54 6.64 -9.42 -3.89
CA ILE A 54 6.71 -7.98 -4.20
C ILE A 54 5.83 -7.14 -3.27
N THR A 55 5.15 -7.78 -2.30
CA THR A 55 4.15 -7.12 -1.46
C THR A 55 4.74 -5.97 -0.64
N SER A 56 5.95 -6.14 -0.10
CA SER A 56 6.65 -5.08 0.64
C SER A 56 6.96 -3.87 -0.22
N ASP A 57 7.44 -4.12 -1.44
CA ASP A 57 7.86 -3.07 -2.38
C ASP A 57 6.64 -2.31 -2.89
N LEU A 58 5.56 -3.03 -3.19
CA LEU A 58 4.30 -2.45 -3.60
C LEU A 58 3.69 -1.59 -2.48
N ARG A 59 3.71 -2.05 -1.22
CA ARG A 59 3.28 -1.24 -0.07
C ARG A 59 4.11 0.04 0.08
N CYS A 60 5.44 -0.06 -0.04
CA CYS A 60 6.32 1.10 0.08
C CYS A 60 6.09 2.13 -1.03
N THR A 61 5.90 1.67 -2.28
CA THR A 61 5.70 2.55 -3.45
C THR A 61 4.34 3.24 -3.47
N LEU A 62 3.30 2.56 -2.96
CA LEU A 62 1.93 3.09 -2.92
C LEU A 62 1.62 3.93 -1.69
N SER A 63 2.39 3.76 -0.62
CA SER A 63 2.26 4.55 0.60
C SER A 63 2.40 6.05 0.33
N SER A 64 1.48 6.84 0.88
CA SER A 64 1.63 8.31 0.96
C SER A 64 2.57 8.74 2.10
N ILE A 65 2.92 7.82 3.00
CA ILE A 65 3.86 8.07 4.10
C ILE A 65 5.29 8.00 3.56
N GLN A 66 6.04 9.07 3.75
CA GLN A 66 7.44 9.14 3.36
C GLN A 66 8.29 8.18 4.22
N PRO A 67 9.09 7.28 3.60
CA PRO A 67 9.91 6.34 4.35
C PRO A 67 11.02 7.08 5.11
N ARG A 68 11.23 6.68 6.38
CA ARG A 68 12.28 7.22 7.24
C ARG A 68 13.63 6.54 6.96
N ILE A 69 14.12 6.67 5.72
CA ILE A 69 15.32 5.95 5.24
C ILE A 69 16.53 6.20 6.14
N GLU A 70 16.77 7.44 6.54
CA GLU A 70 17.88 7.79 7.44
C GLU A 70 17.85 7.00 8.75
N ASN A 71 16.66 6.83 9.33
CA ASN A 71 16.50 6.08 10.58
C ASN A 71 16.73 4.59 10.35
N ILE A 72 16.26 4.05 9.22
CA ILE A 72 16.47 2.64 8.86
C ILE A 72 17.97 2.37 8.69
N VAL A 73 18.68 3.23 7.96
CA VAL A 73 20.13 3.10 7.72
C VAL A 73 20.92 3.20 9.03
N LYS A 74 20.57 4.14 9.93
CA LYS A 74 21.21 4.29 11.24
C LYS A 74 21.08 3.04 12.12
N ASN A 75 19.96 2.32 12.03
CA ASN A 75 19.69 1.13 12.83
C ASN A 75 20.01 -0.19 12.09
N MET A 76 20.53 -0.12 10.87
CA MET A 76 20.86 -1.30 10.09
C MET A 76 22.14 -1.92 10.66
N GLN A 77 22.07 -3.18 11.12
CA GLN A 77 23.26 -3.91 11.50
C GLN A 77 24.07 -4.20 10.23
N ALA A 78 25.26 -3.60 10.12
CA ALA A 78 26.19 -3.96 9.07
C ALA A 78 26.52 -5.45 9.22
N HIS A 79 26.32 -6.23 8.17
CA HIS A 79 26.83 -7.59 8.11
C HIS A 79 28.26 -7.48 7.59
N PRO A 80 29.30 -7.58 8.45
CA PRO A 80 30.66 -7.67 7.95
C PRO A 80 30.71 -8.89 7.02
N SER A 81 31.23 -8.66 5.82
CA SER A 81 31.50 -9.74 4.87
C SER A 81 32.49 -10.73 5.46
N HIS A 82 32.46 -11.96 4.97
CA HIS A 82 33.44 -13.01 5.26
C HIS A 82 34.76 -12.79 4.51
#